data_AF-A0A496Y6L6-F1
#
_entry.id   AF-A0A496Y6L6-F1
#
_cell.length_a   1.000
_cell.length_b   1.000
_cell.length_c   1.000
_cell.angle_alpha   90.00
_cell.angle_beta   90.00
_cell.angle_gamma   90.00
#
_symmetry.space_group_name_H-M   'P 1'
#
loop_
_entity.id
_entity.type
_entity.pdbx_description
1 polymer ?
#
loop_
_entity_poly.entity_id
_entity_poly.type
_entity_poly.pdbx_seq_one_letter_code
_entity_poly.pdbx_strand_id
1 'polypeptide(L)'
;DFGPVTIHPSAGATAIGARMPLVAFNVNLDTANLDIAEDIARKVRYITGGLRYCKAIGVELKDRGIVQVSMNMTDFTKTALYRSFELVKMEARQYGVNVVGSEIIGLVPLAALVDCAVYYLGVEDFSPDQVLESRLME
;
A
#
# COMPACT_ATOMS: atom_id res chain seq x y z
N ASP A 1 29.00 7.59 0.32
CA ASP A 1 28.70 8.69 1.28
C ASP A 1 29.62 8.68 2.49
N PHE A 2 29.73 7.58 3.22
CA PHE A 2 30.61 7.49 4.40
C PHE A 2 31.28 6.12 4.52
N GLY A 3 32.40 6.05 5.23
CA GLY A 3 33.16 4.83 5.47
C GLY A 3 34.24 4.54 4.42
N PRO A 4 35.09 3.54 4.66
CA PRO A 4 36.16 3.15 3.73
C PRO A 4 35.59 2.55 2.45
N VAL A 5 36.31 2.70 1.32
CA VAL A 5 35.94 2.12 0.00
C VAL A 5 36.33 0.63 -0.06
N THR A 6 36.00 -0.11 0.99
CA THR A 6 36.29 -1.54 1.14
C THR A 6 35.12 -2.20 1.86
N ILE A 7 34.66 -3.34 1.35
CA ILE A 7 33.55 -4.10 1.95
C ILE A 7 34.01 -4.75 3.24
N HIS A 8 33.26 -4.60 4.33
CA HIS A 8 33.58 -5.28 5.59
C HIS A 8 33.37 -6.79 5.44
N PRO A 9 34.34 -7.65 5.84
CA PRO A 9 34.32 -9.08 5.53
C PRO A 9 33.08 -9.83 6.07
N SER A 10 32.52 -9.42 7.21
CA SER A 10 31.32 -10.05 7.79
C SER A 10 30.05 -9.20 7.76
N ALA A 11 30.19 -7.87 7.63
CA ALA A 11 29.08 -6.94 7.80
C ALA A 11 28.61 -6.34 6.47
N GLY A 12 29.38 -6.51 5.40
CA GLY A 12 29.05 -5.97 4.09
C GLY A 12 29.07 -4.45 4.08
N ALA A 13 27.96 -3.86 3.65
CA ALA A 13 27.72 -2.43 3.58
C ALA A 13 26.38 -2.07 4.23
N THR A 14 26.32 -0.92 4.89
CA THR A 14 25.10 -0.42 5.55
C THR A 14 24.61 0.84 4.84
N ALA A 15 23.31 0.88 4.53
CA ALA A 15 22.64 2.08 4.04
C ALA A 15 21.77 2.67 5.15
N ILE A 16 21.90 3.98 5.39
CA ILE A 16 21.04 4.75 6.29
C ILE A 16 20.35 5.81 5.44
N GLY A 17 19.06 6.03 5.69
CA GLY A 17 18.29 7.06 5.01
C GLY A 17 17.09 7.49 5.83
N ALA A 18 16.54 8.65 5.47
CA ALA A 18 15.27 9.15 5.99
C ALA A 18 14.24 9.17 4.84
N ARG A 19 13.00 8.83 5.17
CA ARG A 19 11.89 8.82 4.20
C ARG A 19 10.57 9.10 4.91
N MET A 20 9.57 9.48 4.12
CA MET A 20 8.19 9.50 4.59
C MET A 20 7.78 8.12 5.12
N PRO A 21 6.90 8.06 6.16
CA PRO A 21 6.31 6.81 6.60
C PRO A 21 5.66 6.07 5.43
N LEU A 22 6.00 4.79 5.29
CA LEU A 22 5.42 3.93 4.26
C LEU A 22 4.31 3.12 4.89
N VAL A 23 3.25 2.88 4.13
CA VAL A 23 2.21 1.93 4.50
C VAL A 23 2.31 0.72 3.59
N ALA A 24 2.52 -0.46 4.18
CA ALA A 24 2.44 -1.73 3.47
C ALA A 24 0.99 -2.20 3.49
N PHE A 25 0.37 -2.27 2.32
CA PHE A 25 -1.05 -2.47 2.14
C PHE A 25 -1.30 -3.47 0.99
N ASN A 26 -1.89 -4.61 1.31
CA ASN A 26 -2.15 -5.67 0.35
C ASN A 26 -3.66 -5.80 0.08
N VAL A 27 -4.02 -6.22 -1.13
CA VAL A 27 -5.41 -6.47 -1.53
C VAL A 27 -5.55 -7.90 -2.03
N ASN A 28 -6.46 -8.66 -1.41
CA ASN A 28 -6.73 -10.06 -1.70
C ASN A 28 -7.69 -10.20 -2.89
N LEU A 29 -7.35 -11.06 -3.84
CA LEU A 29 -8.16 -11.38 -5.01
C LEU A 29 -8.73 -12.79 -4.91
N ASP A 30 -9.99 -12.97 -5.33
CA ASP A 30 -10.70 -14.26 -5.35
C ASP A 30 -10.24 -15.16 -6.50
N THR A 31 -8.95 -15.43 -6.57
CA THR A 31 -8.35 -16.26 -7.61
C THR A 31 -6.99 -16.78 -7.15
N ALA A 32 -6.60 -17.96 -7.62
CA ALA A 32 -5.24 -18.48 -7.47
C ALA A 32 -4.32 -18.05 -8.64
N ASN A 33 -4.85 -17.34 -9.64
CA ASN A 33 -4.08 -16.97 -10.82
C ASN A 33 -3.17 -15.76 -10.56
N LEU A 34 -1.87 -16.03 -10.40
CA LEU A 34 -0.85 -15.02 -10.14
C LEU A 34 -0.71 -13.99 -11.27
N ASP A 35 -0.91 -14.40 -12.53
CA ASP A 35 -0.78 -13.50 -13.68
C ASP A 35 -1.76 -12.32 -13.59
N ILE A 36 -2.97 -12.57 -13.06
CA ILE A 36 -3.98 -11.53 -12.82
C ILE A 36 -3.46 -10.51 -11.78
N ALA A 37 -2.90 -10.99 -10.66
CA ALA A 37 -2.34 -10.10 -9.64
C ALA A 37 -1.14 -9.30 -10.16
N GLU A 38 -0.28 -9.92 -10.97
CA GLU A 38 0.86 -9.24 -11.59
C GLU A 38 0.44 -8.17 -12.60
N ASP A 39 -0.56 -8.47 -13.44
CA ASP A 39 -1.13 -7.50 -14.38
C ASP A 39 -1.70 -6.30 -13.65
N ILE A 40 -2.51 -6.53 -12.62
CA ILE A 40 -3.10 -5.45 -11.81
C ILE A 40 -1.98 -4.66 -11.13
N ALA A 41 -0.98 -5.33 -10.55
CA ALA A 41 0.16 -4.67 -9.93
C ALA A 41 0.93 -3.77 -10.93
N ARG A 42 1.11 -4.22 -12.18
CA ARG A 42 1.70 -3.40 -13.25
C ARG A 42 0.86 -2.16 -13.55
N LYS A 43 -0.47 -2.27 -13.58
CA LYS A 43 -1.34 -1.10 -13.83
C LYS A 43 -1.39 -0.13 -12.65
N VAL A 44 -1.26 -0.63 -11.42
CA VAL A 44 -1.37 0.17 -10.19
C VAL A 44 -0.07 0.91 -9.84
N ARG A 45 1.10 0.31 -10.06
CA ARG A 45 2.39 0.88 -9.62
C ARG A 45 2.90 2.01 -10.51
N TYR A 46 3.61 2.95 -9.90
CA TYR A 46 4.12 4.13 -10.59
C TYR A 46 5.08 3.84 -11.75
N ILE A 47 6.00 2.87 -11.57
CA ILE A 47 7.09 2.63 -12.54
C ILE A 47 6.57 2.23 -13.93
N THR A 48 5.32 1.78 -14.02
CA THR A 48 4.63 1.40 -15.24
C THR A 48 3.47 2.35 -15.59
N GLY A 49 3.45 3.56 -15.01
CA GLY A 49 2.49 4.63 -15.34
C GLY A 49 1.27 4.71 -14.42
N GLY A 50 1.17 3.87 -13.39
CA GLY A 50 0.08 3.88 -12.42
C GLY A 50 0.18 5.00 -11.39
N LEU A 51 -0.32 4.73 -10.19
CA LEU A 51 -0.38 5.70 -9.10
C LEU A 51 1.03 6.10 -8.65
N ARG A 52 1.29 7.41 -8.58
CA ARG A 52 2.49 7.95 -7.92
C ARG A 52 2.53 7.48 -6.47
N TYR A 53 3.73 7.36 -5.92
CA TYR A 53 3.96 6.90 -4.54
C TYR A 53 3.40 5.50 -4.23
N CYS A 54 3.10 4.70 -5.26
CA CYS A 54 2.70 3.31 -5.13
C CYS A 54 3.72 2.40 -5.82
N LYS A 55 4.22 1.42 -5.07
CA LYS A 55 4.93 0.26 -5.60
C LYS A 55 4.05 -0.95 -5.41
N ALA A 56 3.95 -1.82 -6.41
CA ALA A 56 3.11 -3.01 -6.33
C ALA A 56 3.73 -4.22 -7.03
N ILE A 57 3.44 -5.40 -6.50
CA ILE A 57 3.76 -6.72 -7.08
C ILE A 57 2.59 -7.68 -6.86
N GLY A 58 2.48 -8.71 -7.70
CA GLY A 58 1.60 -9.86 -7.45
C GLY A 58 2.28 -10.85 -6.49
N VAL A 59 1.53 -11.39 -5.54
CA VAL A 59 2.04 -12.37 -4.56
C VAL A 59 1.01 -13.49 -4.40
N GLU A 60 1.48 -14.72 -4.28
CA GLU A 60 0.63 -15.87 -3.99
C GLU A 60 0.55 -16.12 -2.47
N LEU A 61 -0.67 -16.34 -1.96
CA LEU A 61 -0.92 -16.82 -0.60
C LEU A 61 -1.30 -18.30 -0.65
N LYS A 62 -0.30 -19.17 -0.70
CA LYS A 62 -0.46 -20.63 -0.88
C LYS A 62 -1.43 -21.26 0.13
N ASP A 63 -1.33 -20.86 1.41
CA ASP A 63 -2.16 -21.42 2.48
C ASP A 63 -3.65 -21.08 2.34
N ARG A 64 -3.97 -20.02 1.59
CA ARG A 64 -5.35 -19.56 1.35
C ARG A 64 -5.84 -19.90 -0.06
N GLY A 65 -4.98 -20.40 -0.94
CA GLY A 65 -5.32 -20.68 -2.34
C GLY A 65 -5.74 -19.43 -3.12
N ILE A 66 -5.24 -18.25 -2.73
CA ILE A 66 -5.55 -16.97 -3.38
C ILE A 66 -4.28 -16.19 -3.70
N VAL A 67 -4.42 -15.13 -4.49
CA VAL A 67 -3.36 -14.17 -4.78
C VAL A 67 -3.68 -12.79 -4.22
N GLN A 68 -2.65 -11.98 -4.07
CA GLN A 68 -2.72 -10.61 -3.59
C GLN A 68 -2.00 -9.66 -4.53
N VAL A 69 -2.50 -8.43 -4.61
CA VAL A 69 -1.71 -7.28 -5.05
C VAL A 69 -1.06 -6.71 -3.79
N SER A 70 0.24 -6.97 -3.60
CA SER A 70 0.99 -6.42 -2.48
C SER A 70 1.52 -5.04 -2.84
N MET A 71 1.24 -4.04 -2.01
CA MET A 71 1.61 -2.66 -2.28
C MET A 71 2.37 -2.00 -1.13
N ASN A 72 3.29 -1.14 -1.52
CA ASN A 72 4.01 -0.23 -0.66
C ASN A 72 3.65 1.20 -1.06
N MET A 73 2.88 1.86 -0.20
CA MET A 73 2.48 3.26 -0.36
C MET A 73 3.56 4.13 0.28
N THR A 74 4.44 4.67 -0.54
CA THR A 74 5.65 5.37 -0.09
C THR A 74 5.37 6.77 0.46
N ASP A 75 4.21 7.34 0.13
CA ASP A 75 3.71 8.59 0.70
C ASP A 75 2.17 8.60 0.62
N PHE A 76 1.52 8.21 1.73
CA PHE A 76 0.06 8.13 1.80
C PHE A 76 -0.60 9.52 1.76
N THR A 77 0.12 10.59 2.13
CA THR A 77 -0.40 11.97 2.11
C THR A 77 -0.58 12.51 0.70
N LYS A 78 0.14 11.91 -0.27
CA LYS A 78 0.03 12.27 -1.69
C LYS A 78 -0.80 11.27 -2.48
N THR A 79 -0.85 10.01 -2.05
CA THR A 79 -1.71 8.99 -2.65
C THR A 79 -2.32 8.15 -1.55
N ALA A 80 -3.56 8.49 -1.22
CA ALA A 80 -4.34 7.84 -0.18
C ALA A 80 -4.61 6.35 -0.50
N LEU A 81 -4.74 5.54 0.55
CA LEU A 81 -4.92 4.10 0.42
C LEU A 81 -6.19 3.74 -0.36
N TYR A 82 -7.30 4.45 -0.13
CA TYR A 82 -8.56 4.20 -0.83
C TYR A 82 -8.40 4.29 -2.36
N ARG A 83 -7.52 5.17 -2.87
CA ARG A 83 -7.28 5.29 -4.32
C ARG A 83 -6.63 4.04 -4.89
N SER A 84 -5.66 3.49 -4.18
CA SER A 84 -5.01 2.23 -4.57
C SER A 84 -5.97 1.05 -4.48
N PHE A 85 -6.80 1.00 -3.43
CA PHE A 85 -7.79 -0.05 -3.25
C PHE A 85 -8.87 -0.03 -4.33
N GLU A 86 -9.44 1.16 -4.62
CA GLU A 86 -10.45 1.29 -5.68
C GLU A 86 -9.87 0.99 -7.06
N LEU A 87 -8.63 1.40 -7.35
CA LEU A 87 -7.99 1.05 -8.62
C LEU A 87 -7.80 -0.47 -8.75
N VAL A 88 -7.34 -1.16 -7.69
CA VAL A 88 -7.25 -2.62 -7.70
C VAL A 88 -8.62 -3.25 -7.92
N LYS A 89 -9.68 -2.78 -7.26
CA LYS A 89 -11.05 -3.25 -7.48
C LYS A 89 -11.51 -3.05 -8.91
N MET A 90 -11.25 -1.87 -9.49
CA MET A 90 -11.61 -1.56 -10.87
C MET A 90 -10.89 -2.47 -11.87
N GLU A 91 -9.60 -2.72 -11.66
CA GLU A 91 -8.83 -3.60 -12.52
C GLU A 91 -9.23 -5.07 -12.36
N ALA A 92 -9.46 -5.55 -11.12
CA ALA A 92 -9.90 -6.92 -10.86
C ALA A 92 -11.24 -7.25 -11.53
N ARG A 93 -12.17 -6.28 -11.58
CA ARG A 93 -13.46 -6.42 -12.29
C ARG A 93 -13.29 -6.72 -13.77
N GLN A 94 -12.24 -6.23 -14.44
CA GLN A 94 -11.98 -6.52 -15.85
C GLN A 94 -11.70 -8.00 -16.11
N TYR A 95 -11.24 -8.73 -15.09
CA TYR A 95 -10.96 -10.16 -15.13
C TYR A 95 -12.11 -11.01 -14.55
N GLY A 96 -13.22 -10.39 -14.13
CA GLY A 96 -14.30 -11.09 -13.41
C GLY A 96 -13.89 -11.60 -12.03
N VAL A 97 -12.83 -11.05 -11.45
CA VAL A 97 -12.29 -11.46 -10.14
C VAL A 97 -12.76 -10.51 -9.05
N ASN A 98 -13.21 -11.06 -7.93
CA ASN A 98 -13.62 -10.27 -6.78
C ASN A 98 -12.42 -9.89 -5.89
N VAL A 99 -12.54 -8.76 -5.20
CA VAL A 99 -11.65 -8.44 -4.07
C VAL A 99 -12.29 -8.99 -2.80
N VAL A 100 -11.58 -9.86 -2.07
CA VAL A 100 -12.10 -10.58 -0.88
C VAL A 100 -11.61 -9.99 0.43
N GLY A 101 -10.82 -8.93 0.38
CA GLY A 101 -10.36 -8.19 1.53
C GLY A 101 -9.06 -7.45 1.28
N SER A 102 -8.55 -6.79 2.30
CA SER A 102 -7.24 -6.14 2.28
C SER A 102 -6.56 -6.30 3.64
N GLU A 103 -5.27 -5.99 3.67
CA GLU A 103 -4.43 -6.21 4.85
C GLU A 103 -3.41 -5.09 4.98
N ILE A 104 -3.21 -4.63 6.21
CA ILE A 104 -2.12 -3.72 6.58
C ILE A 104 -1.02 -4.56 7.22
N ILE A 105 0.20 -4.46 6.68
CA ILE A 105 1.35 -5.17 7.22
C ILE A 105 2.10 -4.26 8.18
N GLY A 106 2.03 -4.57 9.48
CA GLY A 106 2.68 -3.80 10.53
C GLY A 106 1.85 -2.61 10.99
N LEU A 107 2.48 -1.43 11.11
CA LEU A 107 1.85 -0.21 11.62
C LEU A 107 1.40 0.70 10.48
N VAL A 108 0.36 1.49 10.75
CA VAL A 108 -0.18 2.49 9.83
C VAL A 108 -0.39 3.82 10.56
N PRO A 109 -0.07 4.96 9.94
CA PRO A 109 -0.44 6.28 10.49
C PRO A 109 -1.96 6.43 10.55
N LEU A 110 -2.49 6.95 11.67
CA LEU A 110 -3.93 7.17 11.88
C LEU A 110 -4.57 7.94 10.72
N ALA A 111 -3.92 9.00 10.26
CA ALA A 111 -4.38 9.82 9.14
C ALA A 111 -4.69 9.00 7.88
N ALA A 112 -3.91 7.96 7.57
CA ALA A 112 -4.12 7.14 6.38
C ALA A 112 -5.44 6.35 6.42
N LEU A 113 -5.88 5.94 7.63
CA LEU A 113 -7.16 5.26 7.84
C LEU A 113 -8.32 6.26 7.86
N VAL A 114 -8.13 7.40 8.51
CA VAL A 114 -9.13 8.47 8.55
C VAL A 114 -9.47 8.96 7.14
N ASP A 115 -8.47 9.17 6.28
CA ASP A 115 -8.68 9.54 4.87
C ASP A 115 -9.57 8.55 4.13
N CYS A 116 -9.43 7.25 4.42
CA CYS A 116 -10.29 6.21 3.84
C CYS A 116 -11.72 6.30 4.39
N ALA A 117 -11.88 6.47 5.69
CA ALA A 117 -13.19 6.59 6.33
C ALA A 117 -13.96 7.80 5.78
N VAL A 118 -13.31 8.96 5.70
CA VAL A 118 -13.88 10.20 5.15
C VAL A 118 -14.32 9.98 3.70
N TYR A 119 -13.47 9.35 2.87
CA TYR A 119 -13.80 9.06 1.48
C TYR A 119 -15.00 8.13 1.33
N TYR A 120 -15.03 6.99 2.05
CA TYR A 120 -16.10 6.00 1.89
C TYR A 120 -17.42 6.40 2.54
N LEU A 121 -17.38 7.17 3.62
CA LEU A 121 -18.58 7.66 4.30
C LEU A 121 -19.12 8.96 3.65
N GLY A 122 -18.32 9.63 2.83
CA GLY A 122 -18.70 10.91 2.22
C GLY A 122 -18.89 12.02 3.25
N VAL A 123 -18.03 12.06 4.27
CA VAL A 123 -18.14 13.06 5.34
C VAL A 123 -17.82 14.44 4.79
N GLU A 124 -18.77 15.36 4.89
CA GLU A 124 -18.62 16.75 4.46
C GLU A 124 -17.98 17.60 5.56
N ASP A 125 -17.18 18.60 5.16
CA ASP A 125 -16.51 19.56 6.05
C ASP A 125 -15.72 18.94 7.21
N PHE A 126 -15.16 17.75 6.98
CA PHE A 126 -14.40 17.02 7.99
C PHE A 126 -13.07 17.73 8.33
N SER A 127 -12.79 17.85 9.63
CA SER A 127 -11.51 18.33 10.16
C SER A 127 -10.83 17.23 10.99
N PRO A 128 -9.49 17.05 10.89
CA PRO A 128 -8.74 16.15 11.76
C PRO A 128 -8.96 16.40 13.26
N ASP A 129 -9.32 17.62 13.64
CA ASP A 129 -9.65 18.04 15.01
C ASP A 129 -10.90 17.37 15.59
N GLN A 130 -11.74 16.80 14.73
CA GLN A 130 -12.93 16.03 15.12
C GLN A 130 -12.59 14.59 15.50
N VAL A 131 -11.36 14.12 15.26
CA VAL A 131 -10.89 12.82 15.73
C VAL A 131 -10.50 12.97 17.21
N LEU A 132 -11.24 12.28 18.08
CA LEU A 132 -11.06 12.38 19.53
C LEU A 132 -9.60 12.08 19.95
N GLU A 133 -9.02 11.03 19.40
CA GLU A 133 -7.65 10.60 19.71
C GLU A 133 -6.60 11.65 19.32
N SER A 134 -6.84 12.43 18.25
CA SER A 134 -5.93 13.52 17.86
C SER A 134 -5.84 14.59 18.94
N ARG A 135 -6.93 14.84 19.69
CA ARG A 135 -6.97 15.79 20.80
C ARG A 135 -6.38 15.25 22.10
N LEU A 136 -6.32 13.92 22.25
CA LEU A 136 -5.79 13.27 23.45
C LEU A 136 -4.27 13.07 23.41
N MET A 137 -3.66 13.18 22.22
CA MET A 137 -2.22 13.03 22.01
C MET A 137 -1.45 14.36 22.06
N GLU A 138 -2.15 15.49 22.20
CA GLU A 138 -1.58 16.83 22.47
C GLU A 138 -1.26 17.02 23.96
#